data_AF-A0A1F5R9J8-F1
#
_entry.id   AF-A0A1F5R9J8-F1
#
_cell.length_a   1.000
_cell.length_b   1.000
_cell.length_c   1.000
_cell.angle_alpha   90.00
_cell.angle_beta   90.00
_cell.angle_gamma   90.00
#
_symmetry.space_group_name_H-M   'P 1'
#
loop_
_entity.id
_entity.type
_entity.pdbx_description
1 polymer ?
#
loop_
_entity_poly.entity_id
_entity_poly.type
_entity_poly.pdbx_seq_one_letter_code
_entity_poly.pdbx_strand_id
1 'polypeptide(L)'
;MTRRFWFLGLTLLMTGSSGGAARVSADSAKDLAKLCDAYWQGYLKTHPTYATSIGDRRYDDRLDDIRPIAIALEQRRLEDVLAHARAIKENALSPAERVTRAALIEEVSGQIAQLSCHFEDWVVDPLGGPQVGFMNLADYTTIATPRDAARYVARVGAMGRTLDAHIANLRAGLARGRTASRDAVQKVVDELDALLAHAPGDWAVMRPAAESREGWSPKQSDVFRADLARAVTGSLAPALARLRAMLASEVMPAARPPEQAGLAALPDGLECYRKMIRVHTSLDSSPEELHRIGLEQVAAFRRDLAELGGRVFGTTDVAAIQKKLRDDPAMHFATAAEVEGKAREALGRAKAAIPEWFGLLPRADCEVKVMGMHEAPYSTIAYYRNAPDDGSRPGYYMINTYQPETRPRYEAEALAFHESIPGHHL
;
A
#
# COMPACT_ATOMS: atom_id res chain seq x y z
N MET A 1 10.68 3.90 95.62
CA MET A 1 10.75 2.45 95.36
C MET A 1 9.32 1.91 95.40
N THR A 2 8.69 1.46 94.32
CA THR A 2 9.10 1.48 92.91
C THR A 2 7.84 1.74 92.06
N ARG A 3 7.85 2.92 91.44
CA ARG A 3 7.00 3.47 90.36
C ARG A 3 7.55 2.90 89.01
N ARG A 4 6.93 2.91 87.81
CA ARG A 4 5.81 3.63 87.20
C ARG A 4 5.56 3.04 85.77
N PHE A 5 4.29 2.88 85.35
CA PHE A 5 3.63 3.39 84.11
C PHE A 5 4.12 3.05 82.68
N TRP A 6 3.28 2.89 81.63
CA TRP A 6 1.82 2.69 81.34
C TRP A 6 1.62 2.78 79.77
N PHE A 7 0.40 2.48 79.28
CA PHE A 7 -0.29 2.84 77.99
C PHE A 7 -0.12 1.90 76.75
N LEU A 8 -1.20 1.19 76.30
CA LEU A 8 -2.34 1.56 75.39
C LEU A 8 -1.90 1.79 73.93
N GLY A 9 -2.62 1.46 72.85
CA GLY A 9 -3.94 0.92 72.50
C GLY A 9 -3.84 0.43 71.03
N LEU A 10 -4.83 0.16 70.19
CA LEU A 10 -6.29 0.20 70.17
C LEU A 10 -6.66 -0.56 68.87
N THR A 11 -7.61 -1.48 68.88
CA THR A 11 -8.06 -2.22 67.67
C THR A 11 -9.05 -1.36 66.88
N LEU A 12 -8.77 -1.07 65.60
CA LEU A 12 -9.70 -0.37 64.70
C LEU A 12 -10.06 -1.28 63.51
N LEU A 13 -11.36 -1.53 63.36
CA LEU A 13 -11.95 -2.16 62.18
C LEU A 13 -11.70 -1.28 60.95
N MET A 14 -11.07 -1.84 59.92
CA MET A 14 -11.04 -1.28 58.57
C MET A 14 -12.10 -1.98 57.72
N THR A 15 -13.15 -1.23 57.41
CA THR A 15 -14.13 -1.53 56.35
C THR A 15 -13.41 -1.62 55.01
N GLY A 16 -13.31 -2.82 54.46
CA GLY A 16 -12.76 -3.04 53.12
C GLY A 16 -13.72 -2.51 52.06
N SER A 17 -13.36 -1.38 51.44
CA SER A 17 -13.92 -0.95 50.17
C SER A 17 -13.53 -1.96 49.09
N SER A 18 -14.46 -2.83 48.70
CA SER A 18 -14.31 -3.72 47.56
C SER A 18 -14.42 -2.90 46.27
N GLY A 19 -13.30 -2.31 45.84
CA GLY A 19 -13.15 -1.85 44.47
C GLY A 19 -13.31 -3.04 43.53
N GLY A 20 -14.43 -3.09 42.81
CA GLY A 20 -14.72 -4.11 41.83
C GLY A 20 -13.74 -4.02 40.66
N ALA A 21 -12.63 -4.75 40.75
CA ALA A 21 -11.84 -5.08 39.57
C ALA A 21 -12.75 -5.89 38.63
N ALA A 22 -13.14 -5.28 37.52
CA ALA A 22 -13.90 -5.95 36.47
C ALA A 22 -13.15 -7.23 36.08
N ARG A 23 -13.75 -8.40 36.30
CA ARG A 23 -13.16 -9.68 35.89
C ARG A 23 -13.12 -9.69 34.36
N VAL A 24 -11.92 -9.87 33.81
CA VAL A 24 -11.72 -10.22 32.39
C VAL A 24 -12.61 -11.43 32.08
N SER A 25 -13.42 -11.33 31.03
CA SER A 25 -14.32 -12.40 30.59
C SER A 25 -13.64 -13.23 29.52
N ALA A 26 -13.40 -14.51 29.82
CA ALA A 26 -12.85 -15.45 28.84
C ALA A 26 -13.72 -15.59 27.59
N ASP A 27 -15.03 -15.31 27.68
CA ASP A 27 -15.94 -15.35 26.55
C ASP A 27 -15.77 -14.11 25.65
N SER A 28 -15.62 -12.91 26.24
CA SER A 28 -15.37 -11.68 25.46
C SER A 28 -14.04 -11.71 24.71
N ALA A 29 -13.01 -12.30 25.30
CA ALA A 29 -11.73 -12.55 24.64
C ALA A 29 -11.87 -13.48 23.44
N LYS A 30 -12.59 -14.60 23.61
CA LYS A 30 -12.85 -15.56 22.52
C LYS A 30 -13.69 -14.95 21.40
N ASP A 31 -14.70 -14.15 21.75
CA ASP A 31 -15.55 -13.48 20.77
C ASP A 31 -14.75 -12.45 19.96
N LEU A 32 -13.87 -11.67 20.61
CA LEU A 32 -12.96 -10.76 19.91
C LEU A 32 -12.03 -11.51 18.95
N ALA A 33 -11.40 -12.60 19.41
CA ALA A 33 -10.50 -13.40 18.58
C ALA A 33 -11.22 -13.98 17.34
N LYS A 34 -12.43 -14.52 17.52
CA LYS A 34 -13.27 -15.00 16.40
C LYS A 34 -13.64 -13.89 15.44
N LEU A 35 -13.95 -12.70 15.96
CA LEU A 35 -14.30 -11.55 15.13
C LEU A 35 -13.11 -11.07 14.30
N CYS A 36 -11.91 -11.00 14.89
CA CYS A 36 -10.68 -10.67 14.17
C CYS A 36 -10.40 -11.67 13.05
N ASP A 37 -10.52 -12.98 13.31
CA ASP A 37 -10.35 -14.00 12.28
C ASP A 37 -11.42 -13.87 11.19
N ALA A 38 -12.70 -13.74 11.55
CA ALA A 38 -13.78 -13.56 10.57
C ALA A 38 -13.58 -12.31 9.69
N TYR A 39 -13.13 -11.20 10.29
CA TYR A 39 -12.77 -9.98 9.57
C TYR A 39 -11.63 -10.26 8.58
N TRP A 40 -10.54 -10.89 9.04
CA TRP A 40 -9.36 -11.19 8.24
C TRP A 40 -9.66 -12.15 7.08
N GLN A 41 -10.35 -13.25 7.36
CA GLN A 41 -10.78 -14.20 6.31
C GLN A 41 -11.72 -13.53 5.29
N GLY A 42 -12.60 -12.63 5.76
CA GLY A 42 -13.45 -11.82 4.90
C GLY A 42 -12.63 -10.89 4.00
N TYR A 43 -11.66 -10.18 4.57
CA TYR A 43 -10.77 -9.26 3.86
C TYR A 43 -9.97 -9.97 2.75
N LEU A 44 -9.34 -11.10 3.07
CA LEU A 44 -8.58 -11.90 2.08
C LEU A 44 -9.47 -12.41 0.94
N LYS A 45 -10.74 -12.71 1.22
CA LYS A 45 -11.71 -13.17 0.22
C LYS A 45 -12.15 -12.05 -0.72
N THR A 46 -12.27 -10.81 -0.23
CA THR A 46 -12.65 -9.63 -1.02
C THR A 46 -11.47 -8.97 -1.73
N HIS A 47 -10.24 -9.21 -1.24
CA HIS A 47 -8.98 -8.72 -1.81
C HIS A 47 -8.07 -9.88 -2.25
N PRO A 48 -8.48 -10.69 -3.24
CA PRO A 48 -7.74 -11.87 -3.66
C PRO A 48 -6.34 -11.56 -4.22
N THR A 49 -6.11 -10.37 -4.77
CA THR A 49 -4.77 -9.96 -5.22
C THR A 49 -3.84 -9.67 -4.03
N TYR A 50 -4.35 -9.02 -2.99
CA TYR A 50 -3.64 -8.84 -1.72
C TYR A 50 -3.33 -10.18 -1.05
N ALA A 51 -4.31 -11.10 -0.99
CA ALA A 51 -4.11 -12.45 -0.48
C ALA A 51 -2.92 -13.15 -1.18
N THR A 52 -2.87 -13.12 -2.51
CA THR A 52 -1.72 -13.66 -3.26
C THR A 52 -0.41 -12.96 -2.87
N SER A 53 -0.43 -11.63 -2.71
CA SER A 53 0.78 -10.85 -2.39
C SER A 53 1.45 -11.23 -1.07
N ILE A 54 0.66 -11.71 -0.11
CA ILE A 54 1.11 -12.19 1.21
C ILE A 54 1.27 -13.72 1.29
N GLY A 55 1.08 -14.45 0.19
CA GLY A 55 1.25 -15.91 0.12
C GLY A 55 -0.01 -16.74 0.39
N ASP A 56 -1.19 -16.12 0.52
CA ASP A 56 -2.45 -16.86 0.57
C ASP A 56 -2.97 -17.18 -0.83
N ARG A 57 -2.90 -18.48 -1.16
CA ARG A 57 -3.16 -19.01 -2.50
C ARG A 57 -4.59 -19.52 -2.71
N ARG A 58 -5.49 -19.30 -1.75
CA ARG A 58 -6.88 -19.79 -1.81
C ARG A 58 -7.69 -19.13 -2.93
N TYR A 59 -7.33 -17.91 -3.31
CA TYR A 59 -8.07 -17.08 -4.25
C TYR A 59 -7.28 -16.73 -5.52
N ASP A 60 -6.24 -17.51 -5.83
CA ASP A 60 -5.32 -17.35 -6.98
C ASP A 60 -6.00 -17.34 -8.36
N ASP A 61 -7.29 -17.69 -8.43
CA ASP A 61 -8.15 -17.66 -9.61
C ASP A 61 -9.03 -16.40 -9.75
N ARG A 62 -8.98 -15.47 -8.78
CA ARG A 62 -9.90 -14.33 -8.68
C ARG A 62 -9.19 -12.98 -8.67
N LEU A 63 -9.93 -11.95 -9.06
CA LEU A 63 -9.55 -10.54 -8.92
C LEU A 63 -10.52 -9.85 -7.98
N ASP A 64 -10.08 -8.73 -7.42
CA ASP A 64 -10.86 -7.84 -6.60
C ASP A 64 -12.11 -7.38 -7.37
N ASP A 65 -13.25 -7.34 -6.70
CA ASP A 65 -14.55 -7.07 -7.33
C ASP A 65 -15.01 -5.64 -7.01
N ILE A 66 -14.80 -4.75 -7.98
CA ILE A 66 -15.13 -3.32 -7.88
C ILE A 66 -16.55 -2.98 -8.33
N ARG A 67 -17.42 -3.97 -8.57
CA ARG A 67 -18.79 -3.71 -9.00
C ARG A 67 -19.61 -3.12 -7.85
N PRO A 68 -20.60 -2.25 -8.11
CA PRO A 68 -21.41 -1.63 -7.06
C PRO A 68 -22.06 -2.61 -6.08
N ILE A 69 -22.47 -3.79 -6.56
CA ILE A 69 -23.03 -4.84 -5.70
C ILE A 69 -22.00 -5.43 -4.72
N ALA A 70 -20.76 -5.62 -5.16
CA ALA A 70 -19.70 -6.16 -4.31
C ALA A 70 -19.28 -5.13 -3.25
N ILE A 71 -19.16 -3.87 -3.64
CA ILE A 71 -18.90 -2.74 -2.74
C ILE A 71 -19.99 -2.65 -1.66
N ALA A 72 -21.27 -2.72 -2.05
CA ALA A 72 -22.38 -2.66 -1.09
C ALA A 72 -22.42 -3.87 -0.13
N LEU A 73 -22.06 -5.06 -0.61
CA LEU A 73 -21.93 -6.25 0.24
C LEU A 73 -20.77 -6.12 1.23
N GLU A 74 -19.64 -5.57 0.78
CA GLU A 74 -18.49 -5.36 1.64
C GLU A 74 -18.76 -4.31 2.71
N GLN A 75 -19.39 -3.18 2.34
CA GLN A 75 -19.81 -2.17 3.30
C GLN A 75 -20.68 -2.77 4.41
N ARG A 76 -21.69 -3.57 4.05
CA ARG A 76 -22.56 -4.24 5.04
C ARG A 76 -21.78 -5.19 5.95
N ARG A 77 -20.82 -5.95 5.39
CA ARG A 77 -19.97 -6.85 6.18
C ARG A 77 -19.14 -6.05 7.18
N LEU A 78 -18.54 -4.94 6.75
CA LEU A 78 -17.72 -4.08 7.61
C LEU A 78 -18.57 -3.41 8.70
N GLU A 79 -19.77 -2.92 8.36
CA GLU A 79 -20.72 -2.36 9.33
C GLU A 79 -21.11 -3.39 10.41
N ASP A 80 -21.34 -4.64 10.00
CA ASP A 80 -21.62 -5.75 10.93
C ASP A 80 -20.42 -6.05 11.84
N VAL A 81 -19.21 -6.14 11.30
CA VAL A 81 -17.98 -6.32 12.09
C VAL A 81 -17.80 -5.18 13.09
N LEU A 82 -18.00 -3.93 12.66
CA LEU A 82 -17.86 -2.76 13.51
C LEU A 82 -18.88 -2.77 14.67
N ALA A 83 -20.13 -3.14 14.39
CA ALA A 83 -21.17 -3.25 15.40
C ALA A 83 -20.81 -4.30 16.45
N HIS A 84 -20.36 -5.49 16.03
CA HIS A 84 -19.92 -6.54 16.93
C HIS A 84 -18.69 -6.15 17.74
N ALA A 85 -17.69 -5.51 17.13
CA ALA A 85 -16.48 -5.06 17.82
C ALA A 85 -16.82 -4.03 18.92
N ARG A 86 -17.74 -3.10 18.63
CA ARG A 86 -18.21 -2.09 19.59
C ARG A 86 -19.00 -2.70 20.75
N ALA A 87 -19.79 -3.74 20.50
CA ALA A 87 -20.59 -4.43 21.51
C ALA A 87 -19.76 -5.20 22.54
N ILE A 88 -18.54 -5.64 22.19
CA ILE A 88 -17.60 -6.26 23.14
C ILE A 88 -17.20 -5.22 24.19
N LYS A 89 -17.47 -5.52 25.47
CA LYS A 89 -17.21 -4.60 26.59
C LYS A 89 -15.71 -4.48 26.86
N GLU A 90 -15.17 -3.27 26.76
CA GLU A 90 -13.75 -3.02 26.97
C GLU A 90 -13.24 -3.41 28.36
N ASN A 91 -14.04 -3.19 29.40
CA ASN A 91 -13.69 -3.56 30.77
C ASN A 91 -13.68 -5.07 31.03
N ALA A 92 -14.16 -5.88 30.09
CA ALA A 92 -14.09 -7.33 30.11
C ALA A 92 -12.85 -7.89 29.38
N LEU A 93 -11.98 -7.02 28.85
CA LEU A 93 -10.77 -7.37 28.11
C LEU A 93 -9.50 -7.05 28.92
N SER A 94 -8.45 -7.85 28.71
CA SER A 94 -7.08 -7.54 29.15
C SER A 94 -6.52 -6.32 28.39
N PRO A 95 -5.45 -5.67 28.89
CA PRO A 95 -4.86 -4.51 28.21
C PRO A 95 -4.48 -4.77 26.73
N ALA A 96 -3.89 -5.94 26.42
CA ALA A 96 -3.53 -6.30 25.05
C ALA A 96 -4.77 -6.46 24.15
N GLU A 97 -5.81 -7.12 24.65
CA GLU A 97 -7.07 -7.30 23.91
C GLU A 97 -7.82 -5.98 23.69
N ARG A 98 -7.69 -5.02 24.61
CA ARG A 98 -8.24 -3.66 24.40
C ARG A 98 -7.56 -2.97 23.22
N VAL A 99 -6.24 -3.13 23.09
CA VAL A 99 -5.50 -2.63 21.92
C VAL A 99 -5.97 -3.33 20.65
N THR A 100 -6.09 -4.67 20.65
CA THR A 100 -6.62 -5.42 19.51
C THR A 100 -8.02 -4.97 19.11
N ARG A 101 -8.93 -4.78 20.08
CA ARG A 101 -10.28 -4.28 19.82
C ARG A 101 -10.25 -2.86 19.24
N ALA A 102 -9.44 -1.97 19.80
CA ALA A 102 -9.32 -0.60 19.31
C ALA A 102 -8.78 -0.57 17.87
N ALA A 103 -7.75 -1.37 17.57
CA ALA A 103 -7.18 -1.50 16.23
C ALA A 103 -8.22 -2.03 15.22
N LEU A 104 -8.97 -3.08 15.58
CA LEU A 104 -10.05 -3.59 14.72
C LEU A 104 -11.12 -2.53 14.44
N ILE A 105 -11.53 -1.78 15.47
CA ILE A 105 -12.52 -0.71 15.31
C ILE A 105 -11.98 0.39 14.40
N GLU A 106 -10.72 0.81 14.56
CA GLU A 106 -10.12 1.86 13.74
C GLU A 106 -9.98 1.41 12.29
N GLU A 107 -9.45 0.22 12.06
CA GLU A 107 -9.27 -0.38 10.73
C GLU A 107 -10.60 -0.48 9.97
N VAL A 108 -11.62 -1.08 10.60
CA VAL A 108 -12.94 -1.27 9.96
C VAL A 108 -13.65 0.06 9.75
N SER A 109 -13.54 1.00 10.69
CA SER A 109 -14.08 2.36 10.53
C SER A 109 -13.40 3.09 9.37
N GLY A 110 -12.09 2.92 9.22
CA GLY A 110 -11.30 3.48 8.13
C GLY A 110 -11.72 2.93 6.77
N GLN A 111 -11.93 1.61 6.65
CA GLN A 111 -12.41 0.99 5.42
C GLN A 111 -13.81 1.48 5.03
N ILE A 112 -14.75 1.57 5.99
CA ILE A 112 -16.08 2.15 5.72
C ILE A 112 -15.95 3.60 5.26
N ALA A 113 -15.05 4.37 5.88
CA ALA A 113 -14.80 5.75 5.50
C ALA A 113 -14.24 5.87 4.06
N GLN A 114 -13.31 5.01 3.67
CA GLN A 114 -12.79 4.93 2.29
C GLN A 114 -13.89 4.57 1.29
N LEU A 115 -14.73 3.55 1.58
CA LEU A 115 -15.85 3.18 0.71
C LEU A 115 -16.83 4.35 0.50
N SER A 116 -17.06 5.17 1.53
CA SER A 116 -17.93 6.35 1.42
C SER A 116 -17.40 7.46 0.51
N CYS A 117 -16.12 7.40 0.11
CA CYS A 117 -15.51 8.35 -0.84
C CYS A 117 -15.71 7.96 -2.32
N HIS A 118 -16.21 6.75 -2.59
CA HIS A 118 -16.49 6.27 -3.95
C HIS A 118 -15.30 6.41 -4.90
N PHE A 119 -14.09 6.03 -4.46
CA PHE A 119 -12.87 6.17 -5.27
C PHE A 119 -12.98 5.44 -6.61
N GLU A 120 -13.72 4.34 -6.67
CA GLU A 120 -14.00 3.56 -7.88
C GLU A 120 -14.67 4.37 -8.99
N ASP A 121 -15.41 5.44 -8.65
CA ASP A 121 -16.15 6.26 -9.60
C ASP A 121 -15.26 7.27 -10.34
N TRP A 122 -14.04 7.55 -9.86
CA TRP A 122 -13.27 8.69 -10.39
C TRP A 122 -11.75 8.57 -10.33
N VAL A 123 -11.19 7.61 -9.59
CA VAL A 123 -9.74 7.43 -9.53
C VAL A 123 -9.22 6.84 -10.83
N VAL A 124 -8.29 7.56 -11.43
CA VAL A 124 -7.41 7.10 -12.51
C VAL A 124 -6.00 7.29 -11.98
N ASP A 125 -5.27 6.19 -11.78
CA ASP A 125 -4.03 6.18 -11.02
C ASP A 125 -2.85 5.65 -11.86
N PRO A 126 -1.84 6.48 -12.15
CA PRO A 126 -0.63 6.04 -12.85
C PRO A 126 0.30 5.17 -12.00
N LEU A 127 0.14 5.15 -10.67
CA LEU A 127 1.02 4.37 -9.80
C LEU A 127 0.53 2.93 -9.60
N GLY A 128 -0.76 2.75 -9.32
CA GLY A 128 -1.36 1.46 -8.96
C GLY A 128 -2.57 1.06 -9.80
N GLY A 129 -2.90 1.81 -10.86
CA GLY A 129 -4.04 1.50 -11.73
C GLY A 129 -3.93 0.14 -12.43
N PRO A 130 -5.01 -0.36 -13.05
CA PRO A 130 -5.05 -1.69 -13.66
C PRO A 130 -3.93 -1.97 -14.67
N GLN A 131 -3.50 -0.95 -15.41
CA GLN A 131 -2.40 -1.00 -16.38
C GLN A 131 -1.04 -1.34 -15.75
N VAL A 132 -0.82 -0.96 -14.49
CA VAL A 132 0.38 -1.29 -13.71
C VAL A 132 0.14 -2.56 -12.88
N GLY A 133 -0.95 -2.59 -12.09
CA GLY A 133 -1.23 -3.66 -11.14
C GLY A 133 -1.34 -5.04 -11.80
N PHE A 134 -1.96 -5.14 -12.99
CA PHE A 134 -2.06 -6.41 -13.70
C PHE A 134 -0.72 -6.90 -14.26
N MET A 135 0.18 -5.98 -14.63
CA MET A 135 1.53 -6.31 -15.08
C MET A 135 2.40 -6.79 -13.90
N ASN A 136 2.24 -6.16 -12.74
CA ASN A 136 2.93 -6.52 -11.51
C ASN A 136 2.45 -7.84 -10.90
N LEU A 137 1.22 -8.29 -11.19
CA LEU A 137 0.66 -9.52 -10.64
C LEU A 137 1.52 -10.78 -10.90
N ALA A 138 2.23 -10.81 -12.03
CA ALA A 138 3.18 -11.87 -12.34
C ALA A 138 4.28 -12.03 -11.28
N ASP A 139 4.71 -10.92 -10.64
CA ASP A 139 5.73 -10.94 -9.59
C ASP A 139 5.20 -11.43 -8.23
N TYR A 140 3.89 -11.39 -8.02
CA TYR A 140 3.27 -11.85 -6.78
C TYR A 140 2.80 -13.30 -6.87
N THR A 141 2.60 -13.83 -8.09
CA THR A 141 1.96 -15.14 -8.28
C THR A 141 2.97 -16.27 -8.37
N THR A 142 2.95 -17.17 -7.39
CA THR A 142 3.68 -18.44 -7.47
C THR A 142 2.95 -19.43 -8.37
N ILE A 143 3.62 -19.92 -9.42
CA ILE A 143 3.11 -20.96 -10.32
C ILE A 143 4.00 -22.20 -10.24
N ALA A 144 3.68 -23.10 -9.31
CA ALA A 144 4.45 -24.34 -9.09
C ALA A 144 3.85 -25.53 -9.84
N THR A 145 2.52 -25.60 -9.92
CA THR A 145 1.80 -26.75 -10.48
C THR A 145 0.96 -26.37 -11.71
N PRO A 146 0.56 -27.34 -12.55
CA PRO A 146 -0.39 -27.10 -13.64
C PRO A 146 -1.73 -26.50 -13.16
N ARG A 147 -2.15 -26.82 -11.93
CA ARG A 147 -3.35 -26.21 -11.32
C ARG A 147 -3.16 -24.72 -11.08
N ASP A 148 -1.99 -24.32 -10.61
CA ASP A 148 -1.66 -22.90 -10.39
C ASP A 148 -1.61 -22.15 -11.72
N ALA A 149 -1.07 -22.81 -12.76
CA ALA A 149 -1.07 -22.29 -14.12
C ALA A 149 -2.49 -22.00 -14.61
N ALA A 150 -3.41 -22.95 -14.42
CA ALA A 150 -4.81 -22.79 -14.79
C ALA A 150 -5.50 -21.66 -14.01
N ARG A 151 -5.18 -21.50 -12.72
CA ARG A 151 -5.69 -20.38 -11.90
C ARG A 151 -5.20 -19.03 -12.39
N TYR A 152 -3.90 -18.92 -12.70
CA TYR A 152 -3.32 -17.71 -13.26
C TYR A 152 -3.95 -17.35 -14.61
N VAL A 153 -4.14 -18.33 -15.51
CA VAL A 153 -4.85 -18.14 -16.78
C VAL A 153 -6.28 -17.65 -16.53
N ALA A 154 -7.02 -18.27 -15.60
CA ALA A 154 -8.39 -17.85 -15.28
C ALA A 154 -8.42 -16.40 -14.76
N ARG A 155 -7.45 -16.02 -13.91
CA ARG A 155 -7.31 -14.67 -13.36
C ARG A 155 -6.99 -13.65 -14.45
N VAL A 156 -6.06 -13.94 -15.36
CA VAL A 156 -5.77 -13.08 -16.53
C VAL A 156 -6.98 -12.98 -17.46
N GLY A 157 -7.71 -14.07 -17.66
CA GLY A 157 -8.97 -14.07 -18.41
C GLY A 157 -10.06 -13.20 -17.76
N ALA A 158 -10.06 -13.06 -16.43
CA ALA A 158 -10.99 -12.21 -15.69
C ALA A 158 -10.65 -10.71 -15.79
N MET A 159 -9.39 -10.34 -16.05
CA MET A 159 -8.94 -8.94 -16.12
C MET A 159 -9.75 -8.10 -17.09
N GLY A 160 -10.15 -8.65 -18.24
CA GLY A 160 -10.98 -7.92 -19.21
C GLY A 160 -12.33 -7.49 -18.64
N ARG A 161 -13.00 -8.36 -17.87
CA ARG A 161 -14.27 -8.01 -17.21
C ARG A 161 -14.07 -7.02 -16.06
N THR A 162 -12.95 -7.09 -15.35
CA THR A 162 -12.60 -6.12 -14.31
C THR A 162 -12.38 -4.73 -14.91
N LEU A 163 -11.71 -4.64 -16.07
CA LEU A 163 -11.55 -3.39 -16.81
C LEU A 163 -12.87 -2.83 -17.32
N ASP A 164 -13.78 -3.69 -17.81
CA ASP A 164 -15.12 -3.26 -18.21
C ASP A 164 -15.93 -2.71 -17.02
N ALA A 165 -15.79 -3.32 -15.83
CA ALA A 165 -16.39 -2.80 -14.61
C ALA A 165 -15.77 -1.46 -14.19
N HIS A 166 -14.45 -1.30 -14.31
CA HIS A 166 -13.76 -0.04 -14.05
C HIS A 166 -14.26 1.08 -14.97
N ILE A 167 -14.36 0.82 -16.28
CA ILE A 167 -14.94 1.75 -17.26
C ILE A 167 -16.39 2.12 -16.88
N ALA A 168 -17.20 1.14 -16.46
CA ALA A 168 -18.58 1.39 -16.08
C ALA A 168 -18.68 2.30 -14.84
N ASN A 169 -17.83 2.09 -13.83
CA ASN A 169 -17.78 2.93 -12.64
C ASN A 169 -17.33 4.35 -12.98
N LEU A 170 -16.26 4.52 -13.76
CA LEU A 170 -15.81 5.85 -14.19
C LEU A 170 -16.92 6.59 -14.95
N ARG A 171 -17.66 5.92 -15.84
CA ARG A 171 -18.80 6.53 -16.55
C ARG A 171 -19.93 6.92 -15.61
N ALA A 172 -20.22 6.10 -14.59
CA ALA A 172 -21.20 6.43 -13.56
C ALA A 172 -20.75 7.63 -12.71
N GLY A 173 -19.46 7.72 -12.38
CA GLY A 173 -18.87 8.87 -11.69
C GLY A 173 -18.96 10.15 -12.49
N LEU A 174 -18.62 10.11 -13.79
CA LEU A 174 -18.79 11.25 -14.71
C LEU A 174 -20.23 11.80 -14.67
N ALA A 175 -21.23 10.91 -14.71
CA ALA A 175 -22.64 11.30 -14.64
C ALA A 175 -23.04 11.95 -13.31
N ARG A 176 -22.27 11.72 -12.23
CA ARG A 176 -22.46 12.29 -10.89
C ARG A 176 -21.55 13.50 -10.63
N GLY A 177 -20.80 13.97 -11.63
CA GLY A 177 -19.83 15.06 -11.45
C GLY A 177 -18.57 14.65 -10.69
N ARG A 178 -18.30 13.34 -10.55
CA ARG A 178 -17.05 12.81 -10.00
C ARG A 178 -16.08 12.53 -11.13
N THR A 179 -15.05 13.35 -11.23
CA THR A 179 -14.09 13.31 -12.36
C THR A 179 -12.69 12.93 -11.90
N ALA A 180 -11.81 12.51 -12.81
CA ALA A 180 -10.41 12.29 -12.48
C ALA A 180 -9.60 13.60 -12.55
N SER A 181 -8.37 13.60 -12.03
CA SER A 181 -7.40 14.69 -12.26
C SER A 181 -6.80 14.57 -13.66
N ARG A 182 -6.71 15.68 -14.41
CA ARG A 182 -6.20 15.71 -15.78
C ARG A 182 -4.80 15.11 -15.92
N ASP A 183 -3.89 15.45 -15.01
CA ASP A 183 -2.51 14.96 -15.05
C ASP A 183 -2.43 13.45 -14.86
N ALA A 184 -3.28 12.90 -13.99
CA ALA A 184 -3.33 11.46 -13.74
C ALA A 184 -3.91 10.73 -14.95
N VAL A 185 -4.98 11.25 -15.56
CA VAL A 185 -5.55 10.68 -16.79
C VAL A 185 -4.54 10.71 -17.94
N GLN A 186 -3.80 11.82 -18.11
CA GLN A 186 -2.78 11.93 -19.15
C GLN A 186 -1.71 10.85 -18.98
N LYS A 187 -1.14 10.71 -17.79
CA LYS A 187 -0.11 9.69 -17.50
C LYS A 187 -0.62 8.28 -17.76
N VAL A 188 -1.83 7.94 -17.33
CA VAL A 188 -2.40 6.60 -17.58
C VAL A 188 -2.66 6.37 -19.08
N VAL A 189 -3.08 7.39 -19.83
CA VAL A 189 -3.19 7.28 -21.29
C VAL A 189 -1.82 7.02 -21.92
N ASP A 190 -0.78 7.73 -21.50
CA ASP A 190 0.58 7.55 -22.01
C ASP A 190 1.15 6.16 -21.65
N GLU A 191 0.88 5.66 -20.44
CA GLU A 191 1.22 4.29 -20.01
C GLU A 191 0.52 3.23 -20.87
N LEU A 192 -0.78 3.42 -21.12
CA LEU A 192 -1.55 2.50 -21.96
C LEU A 192 -1.07 2.56 -23.40
N ASP A 193 -0.74 3.73 -23.94
CA ASP A 193 -0.18 3.89 -25.29
C ASP A 193 1.18 3.20 -25.40
N ALA A 194 2.06 3.38 -24.41
CA ALA A 194 3.35 2.70 -24.37
C ALA A 194 3.19 1.17 -24.26
N LEU A 195 2.30 0.69 -23.40
CA LEU A 195 2.03 -0.74 -23.24
C LEU A 195 1.44 -1.36 -24.53
N LEU A 196 0.46 -0.70 -25.13
CA LEU A 196 -0.24 -1.18 -26.33
C LEU A 196 0.62 -1.08 -27.61
N ALA A 197 1.70 -0.31 -27.60
CA ALA A 197 2.68 -0.27 -28.69
C ALA A 197 3.51 -1.56 -28.80
N HIS A 198 3.57 -2.37 -27.73
CA HIS A 198 4.24 -3.67 -27.73
C HIS A 198 3.28 -4.81 -28.04
N ALA A 199 3.81 -5.91 -28.61
CA ALA A 199 3.02 -7.11 -28.82
C ALA A 199 2.54 -7.67 -27.47
N PRO A 200 1.26 -8.09 -27.33
CA PRO A 200 0.76 -8.59 -26.05
C PRO A 200 1.52 -9.79 -25.47
N GLY A 201 2.23 -10.53 -26.32
CA GLY A 201 3.12 -11.63 -25.92
C GLY A 201 4.35 -11.17 -25.12
N ASP A 202 4.75 -9.91 -25.25
CA ASP A 202 5.94 -9.33 -24.61
C ASP A 202 5.63 -8.64 -23.27
N TRP A 203 4.36 -8.56 -22.89
CA TRP A 203 3.93 -7.89 -21.66
C TRP A 203 4.37 -8.65 -20.41
N ALA A 204 4.62 -7.93 -19.31
CA ALA A 204 5.09 -8.53 -18.06
C ALA A 204 4.15 -9.61 -17.50
N VAL A 205 2.84 -9.54 -17.78
CA VAL A 205 1.85 -10.58 -17.43
C VAL A 205 2.14 -11.94 -18.09
N MET A 206 2.83 -11.97 -19.23
CA MET A 206 3.22 -13.18 -19.96
C MET A 206 4.49 -13.84 -19.42
N ARG A 207 5.27 -13.14 -18.60
CA ARG A 207 6.57 -13.59 -18.09
C ARG A 207 6.55 -15.02 -17.53
N PRO A 208 5.53 -15.43 -16.74
CA PRO A 208 5.52 -16.80 -16.23
C PRO A 208 5.51 -17.88 -17.32
N ALA A 209 4.96 -17.63 -18.52
CA ALA A 209 4.94 -18.61 -19.60
C ALA A 209 6.30 -18.83 -20.30
N ALA A 210 7.28 -17.96 -20.06
CA ALA A 210 8.64 -18.11 -20.54
C ALA A 210 9.54 -18.91 -19.59
N GLU A 211 9.15 -19.04 -18.32
CA GLU A 211 9.94 -19.71 -17.28
C GLU A 211 9.87 -21.25 -17.42
N SER A 212 11.02 -21.91 -17.32
CA SER A 212 11.08 -23.35 -17.14
C SER A 212 10.67 -23.73 -15.72
N ARG A 213 9.96 -24.86 -15.60
CA ARG A 213 9.48 -25.37 -14.31
C ARG A 213 9.90 -26.82 -14.14
N GLU A 214 10.53 -27.11 -13.02
CA GLU A 214 10.89 -28.48 -12.67
C GLU A 214 9.63 -29.34 -12.54
N GLY A 215 9.69 -30.58 -13.04
CA GLY A 215 8.58 -31.53 -12.99
C GLY A 215 7.46 -31.30 -14.03
N TRP A 216 7.56 -30.26 -14.87
CA TRP A 216 6.60 -30.04 -15.96
C TRP A 216 7.02 -30.78 -17.23
N SER A 217 6.08 -31.50 -17.85
CA SER A 217 6.24 -32.03 -19.20
C SER A 217 6.18 -30.92 -20.25
N PRO A 218 6.81 -31.08 -21.44
CA PRO A 218 6.71 -30.11 -22.53
C PRO A 218 5.26 -29.76 -22.87
N LYS A 219 4.36 -30.76 -22.90
CA LYS A 219 2.93 -30.57 -23.17
C LYS A 219 2.25 -29.66 -22.14
N GLN A 220 2.59 -29.77 -20.85
CA GLN A 220 2.01 -28.89 -19.81
C GLN A 220 2.48 -27.45 -20.00
N SER A 221 3.76 -27.24 -20.29
CA SER A 221 4.32 -25.92 -20.58
C SER A 221 3.68 -25.29 -21.83
N ASP A 222 3.50 -26.07 -22.89
CA ASP A 222 2.88 -25.63 -24.14
C ASP A 222 1.41 -25.25 -23.94
N VAL A 223 0.66 -26.06 -23.18
CA VAL A 223 -0.74 -25.77 -22.83
C VAL A 223 -0.84 -24.47 -22.04
N PHE A 224 -0.02 -24.30 -21.00
CA PHE A 224 0.00 -23.08 -20.20
C PHE A 224 0.31 -21.83 -21.05
N ARG A 225 1.35 -21.90 -21.89
CA ARG A 225 1.74 -20.80 -22.78
C ARG A 225 0.61 -20.43 -23.74
N ALA A 226 -0.03 -21.43 -24.36
CA ALA A 226 -1.11 -21.21 -25.31
C ALA A 226 -2.38 -20.66 -24.63
N ASP A 227 -2.74 -21.18 -23.46
CA ASP A 227 -3.86 -20.71 -22.67
C ASP A 227 -3.68 -19.27 -22.19
N LEU A 228 -2.48 -18.95 -21.67
CA LEU A 228 -2.17 -17.61 -21.21
C LEU A 228 -2.17 -16.61 -22.38
N ALA A 229 -1.56 -16.97 -23.51
CA ALA A 229 -1.57 -16.14 -24.72
C ALA A 229 -3.00 -15.87 -25.20
N ARG A 230 -3.90 -16.86 -25.16
CA ARG A 230 -5.32 -16.67 -25.48
C ARG A 230 -6.02 -15.74 -24.48
N ALA A 231 -5.76 -15.88 -23.19
CA ALA A 231 -6.34 -15.01 -22.16
C ALA A 231 -5.89 -13.54 -22.36
N VAL A 232 -4.61 -13.32 -22.64
CA VAL A 232 -4.06 -11.98 -22.89
C VAL A 232 -4.63 -11.37 -24.17
N THR A 233 -4.57 -12.09 -25.29
CA THR A 233 -5.01 -11.56 -26.60
C THR A 233 -6.53 -11.45 -26.72
N GLY A 234 -7.28 -12.37 -26.10
CA GLY A 234 -8.75 -12.42 -26.20
C GLY A 234 -9.49 -11.61 -25.13
N SER A 235 -8.88 -11.37 -23.96
CA SER A 235 -9.54 -10.68 -22.84
C SER A 235 -8.82 -9.39 -22.46
N LEU A 236 -7.55 -9.47 -22.06
CA LEU A 236 -6.83 -8.33 -21.47
C LEU A 236 -6.54 -7.22 -22.48
N ALA A 237 -5.89 -7.55 -23.61
CA ALA A 237 -5.47 -6.57 -24.60
C ALA A 237 -6.63 -5.72 -25.17
N PRO A 238 -7.74 -6.31 -25.66
CA PRO A 238 -8.86 -5.50 -26.14
C PRO A 238 -9.52 -4.68 -25.04
N ALA A 239 -9.48 -5.13 -23.78
CA ALA A 239 -10.04 -4.37 -22.66
C ALA A 239 -9.16 -3.17 -22.26
N LEU A 240 -7.83 -3.31 -22.27
CA LEU A 240 -6.90 -2.18 -22.08
C LEU A 240 -7.07 -1.14 -23.18
N ALA A 241 -7.24 -1.57 -24.45
CA ALA A 241 -7.53 -0.66 -25.55
C ALA A 241 -8.86 0.10 -25.36
N ARG A 242 -9.91 -0.57 -24.86
CA ARG A 242 -11.18 0.09 -24.50
C ARG A 242 -11.01 1.09 -23.36
N LEU A 243 -10.25 0.73 -22.31
CA LEU A 243 -9.97 1.65 -21.20
C LEU A 243 -9.24 2.90 -21.71
N ARG A 244 -8.17 2.73 -22.50
CA ARG A 244 -7.44 3.84 -23.13
C ARG A 244 -8.38 4.74 -23.93
N ALA A 245 -9.22 4.16 -24.79
CA ALA A 245 -10.16 4.91 -25.61
C ALA A 245 -11.17 5.70 -24.75
N MET A 246 -11.71 5.10 -23.70
CA MET A 246 -12.66 5.74 -22.78
C MET A 246 -12.00 6.86 -21.96
N LEU A 247 -10.77 6.65 -21.47
CA LEU A 247 -10.00 7.69 -20.78
C LEU A 247 -9.76 8.90 -21.68
N ALA A 248 -9.37 8.68 -22.93
CA ALA A 248 -9.08 9.77 -23.87
C ALA A 248 -10.35 10.50 -24.36
N SER A 249 -11.45 9.78 -24.61
CA SER A 249 -12.64 10.34 -25.26
C SER A 249 -13.73 10.80 -24.29
N GLU A 250 -13.85 10.19 -23.11
CA GLU A 250 -14.90 10.50 -22.13
C GLU A 250 -14.32 11.17 -20.88
N VAL A 251 -13.26 10.62 -20.27
CA VAL A 251 -12.75 11.10 -18.98
C VAL A 251 -11.90 12.37 -19.13
N MET A 252 -10.93 12.39 -20.07
CA MET A 252 -10.01 13.52 -20.27
C MET A 252 -10.73 14.85 -20.54
N PRO A 253 -11.78 14.94 -21.39
CA PRO A 253 -12.51 16.19 -21.60
C PRO A 253 -13.18 16.72 -20.32
N ALA A 254 -13.60 15.84 -19.42
CA ALA A 254 -14.24 16.18 -18.14
C ALA A 254 -13.26 16.23 -16.96
N ALA A 255 -11.99 15.90 -17.17
CA ALA A 255 -11.00 15.81 -16.11
C ALA A 255 -10.68 17.19 -15.52
N ARG A 256 -10.59 17.25 -14.18
CA ARG A 256 -10.32 18.50 -13.46
C ARG A 256 -8.93 19.02 -13.80
N PRO A 257 -8.79 20.34 -13.99
CA PRO A 257 -7.49 20.94 -14.25
C PRO A 257 -6.61 20.91 -12.98
N PRO A 258 -5.29 21.14 -13.11
CA PRO A 258 -4.35 21.07 -11.98
C PRO A 258 -4.73 21.94 -10.78
N GLU A 259 -5.34 23.10 -10.99
CA GLU A 259 -5.81 24.02 -9.94
C GLU A 259 -6.95 23.43 -9.11
N GLN A 260 -7.58 22.36 -9.60
CA GLN A 260 -8.67 21.61 -8.98
C GLN A 260 -8.32 20.12 -8.79
N ALA A 261 -7.03 19.78 -8.71
CA ALA A 261 -6.58 18.40 -8.57
C ALA A 261 -7.02 17.75 -7.24
N GLY A 262 -7.21 18.54 -6.18
CA GLY A 262 -7.56 18.04 -4.85
C GLY A 262 -9.00 17.58 -4.69
N LEU A 263 -9.25 16.77 -3.65
CA LEU A 263 -10.59 16.25 -3.32
C LEU A 263 -11.62 17.37 -3.15
N ALA A 264 -11.24 18.55 -2.66
CA ALA A 264 -12.15 19.68 -2.42
C ALA A 264 -12.94 20.13 -3.67
N ALA A 265 -12.48 19.77 -4.88
CA ALA A 265 -13.18 20.07 -6.13
C ALA A 265 -14.23 19.01 -6.54
N LEU A 266 -14.35 17.92 -5.77
CA LEU A 266 -15.37 16.88 -5.96
C LEU A 266 -16.62 17.15 -5.10
N PRO A 267 -17.79 16.61 -5.50
CA PRO A 267 -18.95 16.51 -4.60
C PRO A 267 -18.54 15.80 -3.30
N ASP A 268 -18.91 16.36 -2.14
CA ASP A 268 -18.60 15.84 -0.81
C ASP A 268 -17.08 15.70 -0.50
N GLY A 269 -16.23 16.32 -1.32
CA GLY A 269 -14.79 16.11 -1.30
C GLY A 269 -14.09 16.57 -0.02
N LEU A 270 -14.60 17.62 0.64
CA LEU A 270 -14.08 18.07 1.94
C LEU A 270 -14.41 17.08 3.07
N GLU A 271 -15.59 16.45 3.02
CA GLU A 271 -15.94 15.39 3.98
C GLU A 271 -15.05 14.17 3.77
N CYS A 272 -14.86 13.76 2.51
CA CYS A 272 -13.92 12.69 2.17
C CYS A 272 -12.49 13.04 2.63
N TYR A 273 -12.00 14.26 2.39
CA TYR A 273 -10.66 14.67 2.81
C TYR A 273 -10.47 14.58 4.33
N ARG A 274 -11.46 15.00 5.13
CA ARG A 274 -11.42 14.84 6.61
C ARG A 274 -11.41 13.39 7.04
N LYS A 275 -12.23 12.54 6.41
CA LYS A 275 -12.20 11.09 6.64
C LYS A 275 -10.82 10.51 6.34
N MET A 276 -10.21 10.91 5.22
CA MET A 276 -8.90 10.42 4.79
C MET A 276 -7.78 10.88 5.73
N ILE A 277 -7.86 12.07 6.34
CA ILE A 277 -6.93 12.46 7.41
C ILE A 277 -6.91 11.41 8.51
N ARG A 278 -8.08 11.01 9.03
CA ARG A 278 -8.14 9.98 10.07
C ARG A 278 -7.63 8.64 9.57
N VAL A 279 -8.04 8.21 8.37
CA VAL A 279 -7.59 6.95 7.77
C VAL A 279 -6.06 6.87 7.67
N HIS A 280 -5.40 7.97 7.32
CA HIS A 280 -3.94 7.98 7.13
C HIS A 280 -3.13 8.32 8.38
N THR A 281 -3.73 8.97 9.38
CA THR A 281 -3.00 9.45 10.57
C THR A 281 -3.47 8.82 11.87
N SER A 282 -4.65 8.20 11.90
CA SER A 282 -5.43 7.82 13.09
C SER A 282 -5.81 9.00 14.01
N LEU A 283 -5.58 10.24 13.57
CA LEU A 283 -5.84 11.47 14.34
C LEU A 283 -7.11 12.17 13.87
N ASP A 284 -7.76 12.88 14.79
CA ASP A 284 -8.89 13.77 14.50
C ASP A 284 -8.39 15.21 14.27
N SER A 285 -7.39 15.36 13.40
CA SER A 285 -6.78 16.65 13.09
C SER A 285 -7.53 17.37 11.97
N SER A 286 -7.63 18.70 12.07
CA SER A 286 -8.17 19.50 10.98
C SER A 286 -7.18 19.66 9.82
N PRO A 287 -7.65 19.82 8.57
CA PRO A 287 -6.79 20.20 7.44
C PRO A 287 -5.91 21.42 7.74
N GLU A 288 -6.46 22.43 8.40
CA GLU A 288 -5.80 23.70 8.70
C GLU A 288 -4.67 23.50 9.73
N GLU A 289 -4.90 22.65 10.73
CA GLU A 289 -3.88 22.29 11.72
C GLU A 289 -2.72 21.53 11.07
N LEU A 290 -3.01 20.51 10.26
CA LEU A 290 -1.97 19.75 9.55
C LEU A 290 -1.19 20.65 8.59
N HIS A 291 -1.87 21.57 7.90
CA HIS A 291 -1.21 22.54 7.04
C HIS A 291 -0.26 23.46 7.82
N ARG A 292 -0.71 23.99 8.97
CA ARG A 292 0.14 24.81 9.84
C ARG A 292 1.36 24.04 10.33
N ILE A 293 1.18 22.82 10.84
CA ILE A 293 2.30 21.96 11.27
C ILE A 293 3.28 21.76 10.12
N GLY A 294 2.78 21.47 8.91
CA GLY A 294 3.60 21.33 7.71
C GLY A 294 4.44 22.58 7.41
N LEU A 295 3.85 23.78 7.47
CA LEU A 295 4.57 25.04 7.26
C LEU A 295 5.65 25.28 8.32
N GLU A 296 5.38 24.94 9.58
CA GLU A 296 6.35 25.04 10.68
C GLU A 296 7.54 24.09 10.46
N GLN A 297 7.27 22.84 10.05
CA GLN A 297 8.33 21.87 9.73
C GLN A 297 9.15 22.29 8.51
N VAL A 298 8.51 22.78 7.44
CA VAL A 298 9.23 23.33 6.27
C VAL A 298 10.15 24.47 6.68
N ALA A 299 9.68 25.39 7.55
CA ALA A 299 10.51 26.48 8.04
C ALA A 299 11.71 25.97 8.88
N ALA A 300 11.54 24.91 9.67
CA ALA A 300 12.62 24.26 10.40
C ALA A 300 13.65 23.64 9.46
N PHE A 301 13.22 22.80 8.53
CA PHE A 301 14.11 22.15 7.57
C PHE A 301 14.87 23.13 6.67
N ARG A 302 14.28 24.29 6.37
CA ARG A 302 15.00 25.36 5.64
C ARG A 302 16.17 25.92 6.44
N ARG A 303 16.09 25.98 7.77
CA ARG A 303 17.22 26.40 8.62
C ARG A 303 18.30 25.32 8.66
N ASP A 304 17.92 24.07 8.82
CA ASP A 304 18.85 22.94 8.83
C ASP A 304 19.60 22.83 7.50
N LEU A 305 18.88 23.00 6.39
CA LEU A 305 19.47 23.01 5.05
C LEU A 305 20.45 24.17 4.86
N ALA A 306 20.13 25.37 5.36
CA ALA A 306 21.03 26.52 5.30
C ALA A 306 22.31 26.30 6.12
N GLU A 307 22.21 25.73 7.33
CA GLU A 307 23.36 25.41 8.16
C GLU A 307 24.26 24.35 7.52
N LEU A 308 23.67 23.26 7.01
CA LEU A 308 24.39 22.20 6.31
C LEU A 308 25.03 22.72 5.02
N GLY A 309 24.30 23.52 4.24
CA GLY A 309 24.83 24.16 3.04
C GLY A 309 25.99 25.10 3.35
N GLY A 310 25.95 25.83 4.47
CA GLY A 310 27.06 26.67 4.92
C GLY A 310 28.35 25.85 5.14
N ARG A 311 28.21 24.65 5.72
CA ARG A 311 29.34 23.74 5.97
C ARG A 311 29.86 23.04 4.73
N VAL A 312 28.96 22.55 3.87
CA VAL A 312 29.31 21.63 2.77
C VAL A 312 29.49 22.38 1.43
N PHE A 313 28.74 23.46 1.22
CA PHE A 313 28.76 24.25 -0.01
C PHE A 313 29.24 25.69 0.17
N GLY A 314 29.55 26.11 1.40
CA GLY A 314 30.05 27.46 1.69
C GLY A 314 29.00 28.56 1.53
N THR A 315 27.70 28.23 1.49
CA THR A 315 26.61 29.20 1.37
C THR A 315 25.41 28.78 2.21
N THR A 316 24.74 29.75 2.84
CA THR A 316 23.50 29.56 3.59
C THR A 316 22.26 29.91 2.77
N ASP A 317 22.43 30.35 1.52
CA ASP A 317 21.29 30.63 0.63
C ASP A 317 20.65 29.31 0.17
N VAL A 318 19.47 29.02 0.74
CA VAL A 318 18.67 27.83 0.45
C VAL A 318 18.37 27.69 -1.04
N ALA A 319 18.12 28.79 -1.77
CA ALA A 319 17.82 28.72 -3.19
C ALA A 319 19.06 28.26 -3.99
N ALA A 320 20.23 28.80 -3.68
CA ALA A 320 21.49 28.38 -4.28
C ALA A 320 21.84 26.92 -3.94
N ILE A 321 21.63 26.49 -2.69
CA ILE A 321 21.83 25.10 -2.26
C ILE A 321 20.93 24.15 -3.07
N GLN A 322 19.63 24.43 -3.13
CA GLN A 322 18.67 23.61 -3.87
C GLN A 322 18.96 23.60 -5.37
N LYS A 323 19.38 24.72 -5.95
CA LYS A 323 19.81 24.78 -7.35
C LYS A 323 21.02 23.88 -7.58
N LYS A 324 22.03 23.91 -6.69
CA LYS A 324 23.19 23.01 -6.80
C LYS A 324 22.77 21.54 -6.69
N LEU A 325 21.94 21.19 -5.73
CA LEU A 325 21.46 19.81 -5.55
C LEU A 325 20.68 19.29 -6.76
N ARG A 326 19.93 20.15 -7.47
CA ARG A 326 19.17 19.77 -8.67
C ARG A 326 19.98 19.76 -9.95
N ASP A 327 20.90 20.71 -10.12
CA ASP A 327 21.49 20.96 -11.45
C ASP A 327 22.92 20.42 -11.57
N ASP A 328 23.62 20.15 -10.46
CA ASP A 328 24.99 19.63 -10.49
C ASP A 328 24.98 18.13 -10.82
N PRO A 329 25.55 17.70 -11.96
CA PRO A 329 25.58 16.28 -12.33
C PRO A 329 26.31 15.41 -11.31
N ALA A 330 27.24 15.98 -10.51
CA ALA A 330 27.90 15.24 -9.45
C ALA A 330 26.94 14.81 -8.31
N MET A 331 25.78 15.45 -8.22
CA MET A 331 24.72 15.11 -7.25
C MET A 331 23.82 13.96 -7.73
N HIS A 332 23.96 13.50 -8.97
CA HIS A 332 23.12 12.48 -9.59
C HIS A 332 23.93 11.29 -10.09
N PHE A 333 23.29 10.15 -10.27
CA PHE A 333 23.94 8.97 -10.83
C PHE A 333 24.11 9.11 -12.35
N ALA A 334 25.16 8.53 -12.91
CA ALA A 334 25.40 8.55 -14.35
C ALA A 334 24.78 7.33 -15.07
N THR A 335 24.63 6.21 -14.36
CA THR A 335 24.15 4.95 -14.96
C THR A 335 23.20 4.18 -14.05
N ALA A 336 22.35 3.35 -14.65
CA ALA A 336 21.49 2.42 -13.93
C ALA A 336 22.27 1.49 -12.98
N ALA A 337 23.47 1.06 -13.39
CA ALA A 337 24.34 0.20 -12.59
C ALA A 337 24.86 0.91 -11.33
N GLU A 338 25.10 2.22 -11.38
CA GLU A 338 25.49 2.99 -10.20
C GLU A 338 24.34 3.12 -9.20
N VAL A 339 23.11 3.33 -9.68
CA VAL A 339 21.90 3.37 -8.83
C VAL A 339 21.75 2.04 -8.10
N GLU A 340 21.80 0.93 -8.85
CA GLU A 340 21.67 -0.41 -8.26
C GLU A 340 22.82 -0.75 -7.30
N GLY A 341 24.06 -0.43 -7.69
CA GLY A 341 25.23 -0.64 -6.85
C GLY A 341 25.13 0.10 -5.51
N LYS A 342 24.73 1.38 -5.55
CA LYS A 342 24.57 2.18 -4.32
C LYS A 342 23.42 1.67 -3.45
N ALA A 343 22.32 1.23 -4.05
CA ALA A 343 21.21 0.63 -3.32
C ALA A 343 21.65 -0.65 -2.58
N ARG A 344 22.41 -1.53 -3.24
CA ARG A 344 22.93 -2.76 -2.65
C ARG A 344 23.93 -2.49 -1.53
N GLU A 345 24.83 -1.51 -1.72
CA GLU A 345 25.78 -1.07 -0.70
C GLU A 345 25.06 -0.53 0.55
N ALA A 346 24.08 0.36 0.36
CA ALA A 346 23.32 0.96 1.45
C ALA A 346 22.55 -0.11 2.25
N LEU A 347 21.85 -1.01 1.55
CA LEU A 347 21.15 -2.14 2.18
C LEU A 347 22.11 -3.07 2.93
N GLY A 348 23.28 -3.37 2.37
CA GLY A 348 24.30 -4.20 3.03
C GLY A 348 24.80 -3.59 4.34
N ARG A 349 25.04 -2.28 4.37
CA ARG A 349 25.42 -1.58 5.61
C ARG A 349 24.29 -1.55 6.64
N ALA A 350 23.05 -1.35 6.20
CA ALA A 350 21.89 -1.41 7.09
C ALA A 350 21.71 -2.80 7.72
N LYS A 351 21.83 -3.87 6.92
CA LYS A 351 21.81 -5.26 7.42
C LYS A 351 22.90 -5.54 8.45
N ALA A 352 24.10 -4.99 8.26
CA ALA A 352 25.19 -5.16 9.21
C ALA A 352 24.93 -4.43 10.53
N ALA A 353 24.34 -3.23 10.48
CA ALA A 353 24.07 -2.42 11.67
C ALA A 353 22.85 -2.88 12.46
N ILE A 354 21.83 -3.47 11.82
CA ILE A 354 20.52 -3.71 12.46
C ILE A 354 20.55 -4.52 13.77
N PRO A 355 21.39 -5.57 13.93
CA PRO A 355 21.39 -6.37 15.16
C PRO A 355 21.90 -5.60 16.39
N GLU A 356 22.61 -4.49 16.19
CA GLU A 356 23.10 -3.63 17.29
C GLU A 356 21.99 -2.73 17.87
N TRP A 357 20.91 -2.51 17.12
CA TRP A 357 19.84 -1.57 17.48
C TRP A 357 18.51 -2.25 17.80
N PHE A 358 18.25 -3.45 17.26
CA PHE A 358 16.96 -4.14 17.40
C PHE A 358 17.14 -5.60 17.84
N GLY A 359 16.37 -6.00 18.86
CA GLY A 359 16.40 -7.37 19.41
C GLY A 359 15.48 -8.38 18.72
N LEU A 360 14.57 -7.91 17.86
CA LEU A 360 13.67 -8.73 17.06
C LEU A 360 13.87 -8.35 15.59
N LEU A 361 14.23 -9.32 14.76
CA LEU A 361 14.52 -9.12 13.34
C LEU A 361 13.57 -9.95 12.47
N PRO A 362 13.20 -9.47 11.27
CA PRO A 362 12.45 -10.22 10.28
C PRO A 362 13.11 -11.56 9.96
N ARG A 363 12.28 -12.59 9.72
CA ARG A 363 12.77 -13.89 9.24
C ARG A 363 13.08 -13.86 7.74
N ALA A 364 12.27 -13.14 6.97
CA ALA A 364 12.49 -12.98 5.54
C ALA A 364 13.68 -12.05 5.30
N ASP A 365 14.48 -12.34 4.28
CA ASP A 365 15.52 -11.41 3.86
C ASP A 365 14.94 -10.23 3.05
N CYS A 366 15.72 -9.18 2.85
CA CYS A 366 15.42 -8.08 1.94
C CYS A 366 16.45 -7.98 0.82
N GLU A 367 16.01 -7.85 -0.42
CA GLU A 367 16.87 -7.78 -1.60
C GLU A 367 16.57 -6.57 -2.48
N VAL A 368 17.57 -6.07 -3.21
CA VAL A 368 17.37 -5.01 -4.21
C VAL A 368 16.81 -5.62 -5.49
N LYS A 369 15.71 -5.04 -6.01
CA LYS A 369 15.09 -5.44 -7.28
C LYS A 369 14.80 -4.21 -8.15
N VAL A 370 15.13 -4.26 -9.43
CA VAL A 370 14.88 -3.16 -10.38
C VAL A 370 13.42 -3.18 -10.83
N MET A 371 12.79 -2.01 -10.89
CA MET A 371 11.43 -1.84 -11.41
C MET A 371 11.34 -2.17 -12.91
N GLY A 372 10.19 -2.70 -13.34
CA GLY A 372 9.93 -2.94 -14.76
C GLY A 372 9.62 -1.65 -15.52
N MET A 373 9.93 -1.61 -16.82
CA MET A 373 9.71 -0.43 -17.66
C MET A 373 8.23 -0.06 -17.85
N HIS A 374 7.29 -0.95 -17.54
CA HIS A 374 5.86 -0.67 -17.56
C HIS A 374 5.40 0.24 -16.41
N GLU A 375 6.20 0.38 -15.35
CA GLU A 375 5.91 1.28 -14.21
C GLU A 375 7.01 2.35 -13.99
N ALA A 376 8.27 2.04 -14.32
CA ALA A 376 9.42 2.88 -13.97
C ALA A 376 9.32 4.36 -14.41
N PRO A 377 8.81 4.72 -15.60
CA PRO A 377 8.72 6.13 -16.01
C PRO A 377 7.79 7.00 -15.16
N TYR A 378 6.79 6.40 -14.50
CA TYR A 378 5.76 7.13 -13.74
C TYR A 378 5.72 6.77 -12.25
N SER A 379 6.55 5.81 -11.82
CA SER A 379 6.73 5.42 -10.42
C SER A 379 7.71 6.31 -9.66
N THR A 380 7.82 6.09 -8.35
CA THR A 380 8.74 6.80 -7.44
C THR A 380 10.19 6.38 -7.63
N ILE A 381 11.11 6.96 -6.85
CA ILE A 381 12.55 6.63 -6.90
C ILE A 381 12.81 5.23 -6.36
N ALA A 382 12.08 4.83 -5.33
CA ALA A 382 12.05 3.48 -4.81
C ALA A 382 10.73 3.22 -4.07
N TYR A 383 10.46 1.95 -3.77
CA TYR A 383 9.42 1.54 -2.83
C TYR A 383 9.73 0.16 -2.22
N TYR A 384 9.15 -0.15 -1.07
CA TYR A 384 9.21 -1.49 -0.48
C TYR A 384 8.12 -2.44 -1.01
N ARG A 385 8.48 -3.70 -1.23
CA ARG A 385 7.54 -4.79 -1.50
C ARG A 385 7.69 -5.87 -0.43
N ASN A 386 6.64 -6.05 0.37
CA ASN A 386 6.58 -7.00 1.48
C ASN A 386 6.93 -8.44 1.05
N ALA A 387 7.61 -9.19 1.92
CA ALA A 387 7.72 -10.64 1.81
C ALA A 387 6.38 -11.31 2.13
N PRO A 388 5.99 -12.40 1.46
CA PRO A 388 4.83 -13.19 1.84
C PRO A 388 5.09 -14.01 3.12
N ASP A 389 4.02 -14.29 3.86
CA ASP A 389 4.07 -15.04 5.13
C ASP A 389 4.53 -16.49 4.94
N ASP A 390 4.32 -17.05 3.74
CA ASP A 390 4.74 -18.40 3.37
C ASP A 390 6.24 -18.53 3.06
N GLY A 391 6.97 -17.41 3.05
CA GLY A 391 8.42 -17.38 2.80
C GLY A 391 8.82 -17.69 1.36
N SER A 392 7.88 -17.65 0.39
CA SER A 392 8.13 -18.00 -1.00
C SER A 392 9.07 -17.04 -1.75
N ARG A 393 9.27 -15.82 -1.23
CA ARG A 393 10.22 -14.83 -1.75
C ARG A 393 10.68 -13.87 -0.63
N PRO A 394 11.83 -13.19 -0.78
CA PRO A 394 12.22 -12.12 0.14
C PRO A 394 11.33 -10.88 -0.01
N GLY A 395 11.51 -9.92 0.90
CA GLY A 395 11.08 -8.55 0.68
C GLY A 395 11.96 -7.88 -0.37
N TYR A 396 11.42 -6.95 -1.14
CA TYR A 396 12.19 -6.24 -2.14
C TYR A 396 12.26 -4.74 -1.84
N TYR A 397 13.48 -4.21 -1.81
CA TYR A 397 13.76 -2.79 -2.01
C TYR A 397 13.73 -2.55 -3.53
N MET A 398 12.57 -2.09 -4.02
CA MET A 398 12.35 -1.84 -5.44
C MET A 398 13.00 -0.51 -5.82
N ILE A 399 13.92 -0.52 -6.78
CA ILE A 399 14.64 0.68 -7.21
C ILE A 399 14.31 1.06 -8.65
N ASN A 400 14.18 2.35 -8.88
CA ASN A 400 13.90 2.90 -10.19
C ASN A 400 15.20 3.35 -10.86
N THR A 401 15.65 2.59 -11.85
CA THR A 401 16.87 2.87 -12.61
C THR A 401 16.61 3.63 -13.91
N TYR A 402 15.35 3.99 -14.21
CA TYR A 402 14.99 4.81 -15.36
C TYR A 402 15.49 6.24 -15.19
N GLN A 403 16.14 6.80 -16.22
CA GLN A 403 16.76 8.14 -16.18
C GLN A 403 17.67 8.32 -14.94
N PRO A 404 18.77 7.55 -14.81
CA PRO A 404 19.65 7.59 -13.64
C PRO A 404 20.19 9.00 -13.32
N GLU A 405 20.32 9.86 -14.33
CA GLU A 405 20.72 11.27 -14.23
C GLU A 405 19.72 12.15 -13.47
N THR A 406 18.49 11.66 -13.24
CA THR A 406 17.48 12.32 -12.39
C THR A 406 17.47 11.78 -10.97
N ARG A 407 18.30 10.78 -10.66
CA ARG A 407 18.32 10.09 -9.36
C ARG A 407 19.38 10.72 -8.45
N PRO A 408 18.97 11.45 -7.40
CA PRO A 408 19.92 12.10 -6.49
C PRO A 408 20.71 11.08 -5.65
N ARG A 409 22.04 11.24 -5.64
CA ARG A 409 22.98 10.41 -4.85
C ARG A 409 22.91 10.71 -3.36
N TYR A 410 22.62 11.97 -3.01
CA TYR A 410 22.69 12.46 -1.64
C TYR A 410 21.55 11.97 -0.74
N GLU A 411 20.44 11.46 -1.30
CA GLU A 411 19.35 10.85 -0.54
C GLU A 411 19.35 9.32 -0.59
N ALA A 412 20.20 8.69 -1.41
CA ALA A 412 20.14 7.26 -1.71
C ALA A 412 20.21 6.36 -0.47
N GLU A 413 21.00 6.75 0.54
CA GLU A 413 21.10 5.99 1.79
C GLU A 413 19.88 6.17 2.68
N ALA A 414 19.39 7.42 2.83
CA ALA A 414 18.18 7.70 3.58
C ALA A 414 16.96 6.97 2.97
N LEU A 415 16.87 6.95 1.64
CA LEU A 415 15.83 6.23 0.91
C LEU A 415 15.97 4.72 1.10
N ALA A 416 17.18 4.16 0.98
CA ALA A 416 17.39 2.74 1.25
C ALA A 416 16.96 2.36 2.67
N PHE A 417 17.30 3.20 3.66
CA PHE A 417 16.94 2.94 5.06
C PHE A 417 15.43 3.04 5.29
N HIS A 418 14.76 4.01 4.66
CA HIS A 418 13.31 4.18 4.70
C HIS A 418 12.56 2.99 4.07
N GLU A 419 12.97 2.59 2.87
CA GLU A 419 12.28 1.55 2.09
C GLU A 419 12.67 0.12 2.50
N SER A 420 13.71 -0.06 3.32
CA SER A 420 14.16 -1.39 3.71
C SER A 420 14.47 -1.46 5.20
N ILE A 421 15.74 -1.47 5.57
CA ILE A 421 16.21 -1.66 6.95
C ILE A 421 16.81 -0.34 7.43
N PRO A 422 16.37 0.24 8.56
CA PRO A 422 15.39 -0.24 9.54
C PRO A 422 13.94 0.18 9.27
N GLY A 423 13.62 0.68 8.07
CA GLY A 423 12.29 1.17 7.71
C GLY A 423 11.30 0.04 7.39
N HIS A 424 10.66 0.09 6.23
CA HIS A 424 9.51 -0.77 5.89
C HIS A 424 9.71 -2.28 6.01
N HIS A 425 10.94 -2.80 5.92
CA HIS A 425 11.19 -4.24 6.03
C HIS A 425 11.22 -4.75 7.47
N LEU A 426 11.65 -3.92 8.41
CA LEU A 426 11.75 -4.27 9.84
C LEU A 426 10.35 -4.25 10.48
#